data_AF-A0A960VTD8-F1
#
_entry.id   AF-A0A960VTD8-F1
#
_cell.length_a   1.000
_cell.length_b   1.000
_cell.length_c   1.000
_cell.angle_alpha   90.00
_cell.angle_beta   90.00
_cell.angle_gamma   90.00
#
_symmetry.space_group_name_H-M   'P 1'
#
loop_
_entity.id
_entity.type
_entity.pdbx_description
1 polymer ?
#
loop_
_entity_poly.entity_id
_entity_poly.type
_entity_poly.pdbx_seq_one_letter_code
_entity_poly.pdbx_strand_id
1 'polypeptide(L)'
;MQDVAGNEGQLLAQSHTTFQAWRAQWIVPVTLAVYDHRFDEARAMLAAAQAELASAELPEDVREALAYLIILTDCRVEWHPDSRGYTKQDYEAVLASLDTPAKSFLADCMRRSYLVFIRSNGTSDSHDELTRAELEELLAPLPEHLSTPAWQQLARWAYEHNDMEILERAYEVFLELPGNTMAQAKWQRVSLMHGLLSGSATAADVRSYLALLHLRPQLREFRNEFWPKCLELGLVDAGLETMLVQRETAVNGN
;
A
#
# COMPACT_ATOMS: atom_id res chain seq x y z
N MET A 1 16.75 12.19 -37.40
CA MET A 1 16.48 11.19 -36.33
C MET A 1 16.71 11.73 -34.91
N GLN A 2 16.85 13.05 -34.70
CA GLN A 2 17.02 13.65 -33.35
C GLN A 2 15.73 14.28 -32.77
N ASP A 3 14.62 14.34 -33.51
CA ASP A 3 13.36 14.96 -33.07
C ASP A 3 12.36 14.01 -32.37
N VAL A 4 12.56 12.69 -32.47
CA VAL A 4 11.58 11.72 -31.94
C VAL A 4 11.75 11.52 -30.43
N ALA A 5 13.00 11.44 -29.95
CA ALA A 5 13.30 11.27 -28.52
C ALA A 5 12.94 12.50 -27.66
N GLY A 6 12.98 13.71 -28.25
CA GLY A 6 12.56 14.94 -27.56
C GLY A 6 11.03 15.03 -27.36
N ASN A 7 10.27 14.48 -28.30
CA ASN A 7 8.81 14.48 -28.28
C ASN A 7 8.26 13.44 -27.30
N GLU A 8 8.87 12.25 -27.23
CA GLU A 8 8.49 11.20 -26.28
C GLU A 8 8.69 11.65 -24.82
N GLY A 9 9.79 12.34 -24.51
CA GLY A 9 10.04 12.89 -23.17
C GLY A 9 9.04 13.98 -22.76
N GLN A 10 8.60 14.83 -23.70
CA GLN A 10 7.57 15.85 -23.44
C GLN A 10 6.18 15.26 -23.25
N LEU A 11 5.81 14.25 -24.05
CA LEU A 11 4.54 13.54 -23.92
C LEU A 11 4.44 12.79 -22.58
N LEU A 12 5.52 12.13 -22.14
CA LEU A 12 5.58 11.49 -20.82
C LEU A 12 5.43 12.49 -19.66
N ALA A 13 6.09 13.65 -19.75
CA ALA A 13 5.97 14.70 -18.73
C ALA A 13 4.56 15.30 -18.67
N GLN A 14 3.91 15.47 -19.81
CA GLN A 14 2.54 15.96 -19.90
C GLN A 14 1.53 14.93 -19.36
N SER A 15 1.65 13.65 -19.75
CA SER A 15 0.83 12.55 -19.19
C SER A 15 1.01 12.44 -17.68
N HIS A 16 2.25 12.59 -17.17
CA HIS A 16 2.50 12.60 -15.73
C HIS A 16 1.83 13.79 -15.02
N THR A 17 1.91 14.98 -15.59
CA THR A 17 1.30 16.20 -14.99
C THR A 17 -0.23 16.07 -14.93
N THR A 18 -0.86 15.64 -16.03
CA THR A 18 -2.30 15.40 -16.09
C THR A 18 -2.73 14.32 -15.09
N PHE A 19 -1.97 13.22 -15.00
CA PHE A 19 -2.21 12.16 -14.03
C PHE A 19 -2.13 12.65 -12.58
N GLN A 20 -1.11 13.44 -12.21
CA GLN A 20 -0.96 13.97 -10.84
C GLN A 20 -2.08 14.97 -10.50
N ALA A 21 -2.47 15.84 -11.45
CA ALA A 21 -3.55 16.79 -11.25
C ALA A 21 -4.88 16.08 -10.97
N TRP A 22 -5.21 15.07 -11.78
CA TRP A 22 -6.43 14.28 -11.61
C TRP A 22 -6.41 13.47 -10.30
N ARG A 23 -5.26 12.87 -9.97
CA ARG A 23 -5.06 12.17 -8.69
C ARG A 23 -5.28 13.10 -7.50
N ALA A 24 -4.78 14.34 -7.56
CA ALA A 24 -4.98 15.32 -6.49
C ALA A 24 -6.45 15.77 -6.38
N GLN A 25 -7.16 15.88 -7.50
CA GLN A 25 -8.57 16.27 -7.53
C GLN A 25 -9.51 15.17 -7.00
N TRP A 26 -9.28 13.91 -7.37
CA TRP A 26 -10.24 12.84 -7.12
C TRP A 26 -9.75 11.82 -6.10
N ILE A 27 -8.55 11.27 -6.29
CA ILE A 27 -8.08 10.13 -5.48
C ILE A 27 -7.70 10.54 -4.06
N VAL A 28 -7.03 11.70 -3.90
CA VAL A 28 -6.63 12.18 -2.57
C VAL A 28 -7.86 12.47 -1.70
N PRO A 29 -8.89 13.22 -2.15
CA PRO A 29 -10.09 13.45 -1.35
C PRO A 29 -10.86 12.18 -1.00
N VAL A 30 -11.03 11.25 -1.95
CA VAL A 30 -11.71 9.98 -1.65
C VAL A 30 -10.93 9.19 -0.60
N THR A 31 -9.60 9.13 -0.72
CA THR A 31 -8.73 8.46 0.26
C THR A 31 -8.87 9.08 1.66
N LEU A 32 -8.90 10.41 1.76
CA LEU A 32 -9.11 11.11 3.03
C LEU A 32 -10.50 10.80 3.62
N ALA A 33 -11.55 10.82 2.79
CA ALA A 33 -12.90 10.46 3.23
C ALA A 33 -12.96 9.01 3.77
N VAL A 34 -12.27 8.05 3.15
CA VAL A 34 -12.13 6.68 3.66
C VAL A 34 -11.44 6.65 5.02
N TYR A 35 -10.33 7.37 5.18
CA TYR A 35 -9.61 7.44 6.46
C TYR A 35 -10.43 8.10 7.58
N ASP A 36 -11.32 9.04 7.23
CA ASP A 36 -12.25 9.67 8.16
C ASP A 36 -13.54 8.83 8.38
N HIS A 37 -13.61 7.60 7.86
CA HIS A 37 -14.78 6.72 7.91
C HIS A 37 -16.04 7.32 7.25
N ARG A 38 -15.89 8.27 6.32
CA ARG A 38 -16.96 8.92 5.56
C ARG A 38 -17.26 8.16 4.27
N PHE A 39 -17.64 6.89 4.37
CA PHE A 39 -17.75 5.98 3.22
C PHE A 39 -18.79 6.39 2.19
N ASP A 40 -19.96 6.89 2.60
CA ASP A 40 -21.01 7.33 1.65
C ASP A 40 -20.53 8.54 0.83
N GLU A 41 -19.77 9.45 1.45
CA GLU A 41 -19.14 10.58 0.76
C GLU A 41 -18.05 10.10 -0.20
N ALA A 42 -17.21 9.16 0.24
CA ALA A 42 -16.18 8.55 -0.60
C ALA A 42 -16.77 7.87 -1.84
N ARG A 43 -17.89 7.14 -1.70
CA ARG A 43 -18.64 6.54 -2.82
C ARG A 43 -19.20 7.58 -3.78
N ALA A 44 -19.80 8.66 -3.26
CA ALA A 44 -20.32 9.74 -4.09
C ALA A 44 -19.21 10.45 -4.89
N MET A 45 -18.07 10.71 -4.25
CA MET A 45 -16.88 11.26 -4.91
C MET A 45 -16.34 10.33 -5.99
N LEU A 46 -16.31 9.02 -5.72
CA LEU A 46 -15.85 8.03 -6.69
C LEU A 46 -16.77 7.96 -7.93
N ALA A 47 -18.09 7.99 -7.72
CA ALA A 47 -19.07 8.02 -8.81
C ALA A 47 -18.92 9.28 -9.67
N ALA A 48 -18.66 10.43 -9.05
CA ALA A 48 -18.37 11.67 -9.77
C ALA A 48 -17.05 11.58 -10.58
N ALA A 49 -16.01 10.99 -9.99
CA ALA A 49 -14.74 10.74 -10.68
C ALA A 49 -14.92 9.82 -11.89
N GLN A 50 -15.74 8.78 -11.78
CA GLN A 50 -16.07 7.87 -12.90
C GLN A 50 -16.80 8.61 -14.04
N ALA A 51 -17.79 9.46 -13.70
CA ALA A 51 -18.53 10.23 -14.69
C ALA A 51 -17.63 11.27 -15.40
N GLU A 52 -16.73 11.92 -14.67
CA GLU A 52 -15.74 12.83 -15.25
C GLU A 52 -14.76 12.07 -16.16
N LEU A 53 -14.22 10.93 -15.70
CA LEU A 53 -13.30 10.12 -16.50
C LEU A 53 -13.93 9.65 -17.82
N ALA A 54 -15.22 9.29 -17.80
CA ALA A 54 -15.97 8.86 -18.98
C ALA A 54 -16.19 9.98 -20.01
N SER A 55 -16.22 11.24 -19.56
CA SER A 55 -16.48 12.41 -20.42
C SER A 55 -15.23 13.23 -20.76
N ALA A 56 -14.12 13.03 -20.05
CA ALA A 56 -12.89 13.78 -20.25
C ALA A 56 -12.15 13.38 -21.53
N GLU A 57 -11.70 14.38 -22.28
CA GLU A 57 -10.76 14.21 -23.40
C GLU A 57 -9.34 14.03 -22.84
N LEU A 58 -8.98 12.78 -22.56
CA LEU A 58 -7.68 12.39 -22.02
C LEU A 58 -6.96 11.47 -23.00
N PRO A 59 -5.61 11.50 -23.01
CA PRO A 59 -4.80 10.44 -23.59
C PRO A 59 -5.24 9.05 -23.09
N GLU A 60 -5.27 8.04 -23.98
CA GLU A 60 -5.79 6.69 -23.66
C GLU A 60 -5.02 6.05 -22.49
N ASP A 61 -3.71 6.25 -22.43
CA ASP A 61 -2.82 5.80 -21.35
C ASP A 61 -3.17 6.42 -19.99
N VAL A 62 -3.45 7.72 -19.96
CA VAL A 62 -3.88 8.42 -18.74
C VAL A 62 -5.26 7.94 -18.33
N ARG A 63 -6.20 7.80 -19.27
CA ARG A 63 -7.56 7.32 -18.97
C ARG A 63 -7.55 5.91 -18.38
N GLU A 64 -6.76 5.01 -18.96
CA GLU A 64 -6.60 3.62 -18.50
C GLU A 64 -5.96 3.57 -17.10
N ALA A 65 -4.91 4.36 -16.85
CA ALA A 65 -4.27 4.44 -15.53
C ALA A 65 -5.21 5.01 -14.44
N LEU A 66 -6.05 5.99 -14.79
CA LEU A 66 -7.06 6.55 -13.89
C LEU A 66 -8.20 5.56 -13.60
N ALA A 67 -8.59 4.73 -14.57
CA ALA A 67 -9.57 3.68 -14.35
C ALA A 67 -9.09 2.68 -13.29
N TYR A 68 -7.83 2.25 -13.33
CA TYR A 68 -7.26 1.38 -12.29
C TYR A 68 -7.18 2.07 -10.92
N LEU A 69 -6.90 3.38 -10.87
CA LEU A 69 -6.92 4.14 -9.61
C LEU A 69 -8.32 4.23 -8.99
N ILE A 70 -9.36 4.37 -9.81
CA ILE A 70 -10.75 4.33 -9.36
C ILE A 70 -11.06 2.97 -8.75
N ILE A 71 -10.71 1.86 -9.44
CA ILE A 71 -10.93 0.49 -8.92
C ILE A 71 -10.21 0.30 -7.57
N LEU A 72 -8.94 0.73 -7.46
CA LEU A 72 -8.17 0.70 -6.20
C LEU A 72 -8.88 1.45 -5.08
N THR A 73 -9.41 2.63 -5.40
CA THR A 73 -10.01 3.50 -4.41
C THR A 73 -11.37 2.97 -3.96
N ASP A 74 -12.15 2.43 -4.88
CA ASP A 74 -13.39 1.69 -4.59
C ASP A 74 -13.11 0.54 -3.62
N CYS A 75 -12.07 -0.24 -3.90
CA CYS A 75 -11.66 -1.32 -3.01
C CYS A 75 -11.24 -0.84 -1.63
N ARG A 76 -10.58 0.31 -1.51
CA ARG A 76 -10.23 0.87 -0.19
C ARG A 76 -11.46 1.34 0.59
N VAL A 77 -12.47 1.87 -0.10
CA VAL A 77 -13.76 2.24 0.51
C VAL A 77 -14.45 0.99 1.04
N GLU A 78 -14.49 -0.07 0.23
CA GLU A 78 -15.21 -1.29 0.58
C GLU A 78 -14.45 -2.22 1.54
N TRP A 79 -13.11 -2.26 1.52
CA TRP A 79 -12.26 -3.15 2.32
C TRP A 79 -11.94 -2.61 3.70
N HIS A 80 -12.41 -1.40 4.02
CA HIS A 80 -12.23 -0.89 5.36
C HIS A 80 -12.94 -1.84 6.35
N PRO A 81 -12.31 -2.25 7.48
CA PRO A 81 -12.92 -3.16 8.46
C PRO A 81 -14.28 -2.69 9.00
N ASP A 82 -14.53 -1.38 8.91
CA ASP A 82 -15.76 -0.72 9.35
C ASP A 82 -16.74 -0.41 8.20
N SER A 83 -16.37 -0.73 6.95
CA SER A 83 -17.30 -0.76 5.81
C SER A 83 -18.21 -2.00 5.91
N ARG A 84 -19.35 -2.01 5.18
CA ARG A 84 -20.46 -2.98 5.28
C ARG A 84 -20.10 -4.48 5.02
N GLY A 85 -18.82 -4.83 4.98
CA GLY A 85 -18.33 -6.18 4.80
C GLY A 85 -18.19 -6.49 3.32
N TYR A 86 -16.97 -6.38 2.82
CA TYR A 86 -16.63 -6.84 1.49
C TYR A 86 -16.73 -8.37 1.41
N THR A 87 -17.36 -8.88 0.35
CA THR A 87 -17.54 -10.33 0.19
C THR A 87 -16.42 -10.93 -0.64
N LYS A 88 -16.21 -12.25 -0.52
CA LYS A 88 -15.30 -13.01 -1.38
C LYS A 88 -15.58 -12.76 -2.89
N GLN A 89 -16.85 -12.60 -3.24
CA GLN A 89 -17.28 -12.40 -4.63
C GLN A 89 -16.83 -11.03 -5.17
N ASP A 90 -16.85 -10.00 -4.34
CA ASP A 90 -16.38 -8.68 -4.75
C ASP A 90 -14.86 -8.72 -5.01
N TYR A 91 -14.11 -9.45 -4.17
CA TYR A 91 -12.65 -9.64 -4.31
C TYR A 91 -12.30 -10.33 -5.62
N GLU A 92 -13.00 -11.40 -5.94
CA GLU A 92 -12.82 -12.15 -7.19
C GLU A 92 -13.19 -11.30 -8.42
N ALA A 93 -14.26 -10.50 -8.33
CA ALA A 93 -14.65 -9.59 -9.42
C ALA A 93 -13.58 -8.54 -9.69
N VAL A 94 -12.95 -8.03 -8.64
CA VAL A 94 -11.85 -7.07 -8.75
C VAL A 94 -10.61 -7.74 -9.33
N LEU A 95 -10.19 -8.90 -8.85
CA LEU A 95 -9.07 -9.63 -9.45
C LEU A 95 -9.31 -9.92 -10.94
N ALA A 96 -10.52 -10.37 -11.31
CA ALA A 96 -10.88 -10.60 -12.70
C ALA A 96 -10.79 -9.33 -13.56
N SER A 97 -11.10 -8.15 -13.00
CA SER A 97 -10.96 -6.87 -13.69
C SER A 97 -9.50 -6.47 -13.97
N LEU A 98 -8.56 -7.04 -13.22
CA LEU A 98 -7.12 -6.75 -13.31
C LEU A 98 -6.32 -7.81 -14.08
N ASP A 99 -6.94 -8.95 -14.38
CA ASP A 99 -6.30 -10.03 -15.12
C ASP A 99 -6.06 -9.66 -16.59
N THR A 100 -6.81 -8.69 -17.13
CA THR A 100 -6.59 -8.22 -18.49
C THR A 100 -5.35 -7.30 -18.52
N PRO A 101 -4.31 -7.62 -19.32
CA PRO A 101 -3.14 -6.76 -19.46
C PRO A 101 -3.55 -5.38 -19.97
N ALA A 102 -3.00 -4.34 -19.35
CA ALA A 102 -3.24 -2.98 -19.80
C ALA A 102 -2.50 -2.73 -21.13
N LYS A 103 -3.05 -1.83 -21.96
CA LYS A 103 -2.47 -1.50 -23.25
C LYS A 103 -1.29 -0.54 -23.13
N SER A 104 -1.28 0.30 -22.10
CA SER A 104 -0.23 1.30 -21.87
C SER A 104 0.71 0.92 -20.72
N PHE A 105 1.97 1.37 -20.81
CA PHE A 105 2.98 1.11 -19.78
C PHE A 105 2.57 1.63 -18.40
N LEU A 106 2.06 2.87 -18.33
CA LEU A 106 1.64 3.48 -17.06
C LEU A 106 0.47 2.70 -16.44
N ALA A 107 -0.53 2.34 -17.23
CA ALA A 107 -1.66 1.58 -16.74
C ALA A 107 -1.27 0.16 -16.32
N ASP A 108 -0.34 -0.49 -17.02
CA ASP A 108 0.16 -1.82 -16.62
C ASP A 108 0.96 -1.73 -15.30
N CYS A 109 1.75 -0.68 -15.11
CA CYS A 109 2.42 -0.43 -13.83
C CYS A 109 1.41 -0.24 -12.69
N MET A 110 0.30 0.47 -12.93
CA MET A 110 -0.74 0.65 -11.93
C MET A 110 -1.49 -0.66 -11.63
N ARG A 111 -1.85 -1.40 -12.67
CA ARG A 111 -2.50 -2.72 -12.59
C ARG A 111 -1.66 -3.70 -11.78
N ARG A 112 -0.37 -3.84 -12.08
CA ARG A 112 0.56 -4.73 -11.37
C ARG A 112 0.78 -4.30 -9.92
N SER A 113 1.01 -3.01 -9.67
CA SER A 113 1.13 -2.46 -8.30
C SER A 113 -0.11 -2.76 -7.46
N TYR A 114 -1.26 -2.76 -8.11
CA TYR A 114 -2.52 -3.08 -7.46
C TYR A 114 -2.69 -4.57 -7.24
N LEU A 115 -2.44 -5.44 -8.23
CA LEU A 115 -2.43 -6.90 -8.04
C LEU A 115 -1.53 -7.29 -6.86
N VAL A 116 -0.34 -6.69 -6.77
CA VAL A 116 0.54 -6.84 -5.60
C VAL A 116 -0.15 -6.41 -4.31
N PHE A 117 -0.71 -5.20 -4.26
CA PHE A 117 -1.40 -4.70 -3.06
C PHE A 117 -2.54 -5.63 -2.61
N ILE A 118 -3.37 -6.10 -3.54
CA ILE A 118 -4.53 -6.93 -3.25
C ILE A 118 -4.12 -8.32 -2.77
N ARG A 119 -3.24 -8.97 -3.54
CA ARG A 119 -2.86 -10.36 -3.28
C ARG A 119 -1.98 -10.48 -2.04
N SER A 120 -1.20 -9.45 -1.73
CA SER A 120 -0.46 -9.36 -0.45
C SER A 120 -1.36 -9.11 0.77
N ASN A 121 -2.61 -8.69 0.58
CA ASN A 121 -3.61 -8.52 1.66
C ASN A 121 -4.64 -9.66 1.72
N GLY A 122 -4.61 -10.61 0.76
CA GLY A 122 -5.53 -11.73 0.75
C GLY A 122 -5.39 -12.55 2.03
N THR A 123 -6.48 -12.80 2.73
CA THR A 123 -6.47 -13.66 3.93
C THR A 123 -6.34 -15.12 3.50
N SER A 124 -5.60 -15.91 4.29
CA SER A 124 -5.25 -17.33 4.10
C SER A 124 -6.43 -18.27 3.80
N ASP A 125 -7.66 -17.85 4.09
CA ASP A 125 -8.79 -18.77 4.21
C ASP A 125 -9.60 -18.94 2.93
N SER A 126 -9.34 -18.19 1.84
CA SER A 126 -10.16 -18.35 0.63
C SER A 126 -9.56 -17.94 -0.72
N HIS A 127 -8.29 -17.56 -0.77
CA HIS A 127 -7.65 -17.05 -1.99
C HIS A 127 -6.33 -17.78 -2.25
N ASP A 128 -6.00 -18.02 -3.52
CA ASP A 128 -4.70 -18.57 -3.90
C ASP A 128 -3.59 -17.63 -3.42
N GLU A 129 -2.85 -18.10 -2.41
CA GLU A 129 -1.72 -17.42 -1.80
C GLU A 129 -0.77 -16.91 -2.89
N LEU A 130 -0.39 -15.63 -2.82
CA LEU A 130 0.53 -15.04 -3.79
C LEU A 130 1.85 -15.80 -3.73
N THR A 131 2.16 -16.55 -4.79
CA THR A 131 3.43 -17.27 -4.85
C THR A 131 4.56 -16.29 -5.14
N ARG A 132 5.78 -16.67 -4.72
CA ARG A 132 6.98 -15.88 -5.02
C ARG A 132 7.21 -15.70 -6.52
N ALA A 133 6.91 -16.71 -7.33
CA ALA A 133 7.07 -16.63 -8.79
C ALA A 133 6.10 -15.62 -9.42
N GLU A 134 4.83 -15.61 -8.99
CA GLU A 134 3.86 -14.60 -9.42
C GLU A 134 4.27 -13.20 -8.95
N LEU A 135 4.82 -13.09 -7.74
CA LEU A 135 5.31 -11.83 -7.22
C LEU A 135 6.48 -11.27 -8.08
N GLU A 136 7.46 -12.10 -8.41
CA GLU A 136 8.60 -11.71 -9.26
C GLU A 136 8.12 -11.26 -10.66
N GLU A 137 7.13 -11.95 -11.23
CA GLU A 137 6.51 -11.54 -12.49
C GLU A 137 5.82 -10.17 -12.35
N LEU A 138 5.08 -9.94 -11.27
CA LEU A 138 4.42 -8.66 -11.03
C LEU A 138 5.43 -7.53 -10.82
N LEU A 139 6.56 -7.80 -10.15
CA LEU A 139 7.61 -6.83 -9.84
C LEU A 139 8.50 -6.48 -11.05
N ALA A 140 8.61 -7.33 -12.06
CA ALA A 140 9.33 -7.03 -13.28
C ALA A 140 8.36 -6.54 -14.38
N PRO A 141 8.35 -5.26 -14.83
CA PRO A 141 9.33 -4.18 -14.67
C PRO A 141 8.80 -2.97 -13.85
N LEU A 142 8.18 -3.21 -12.68
CA LEU A 142 7.57 -2.14 -11.89
C LEU A 142 8.60 -1.08 -11.48
N PRO A 143 8.42 0.20 -11.85
CA PRO A 143 9.29 1.26 -11.37
C PRO A 143 9.11 1.42 -9.86
N GLU A 144 10.21 1.28 -9.12
CA GLU A 144 10.22 1.19 -7.66
C GLU A 144 9.57 2.40 -6.97
N HIS A 145 9.59 3.56 -7.62
CA HIS A 145 9.02 4.81 -7.14
C HIS A 145 7.49 4.94 -7.28
N LEU A 146 6.80 4.06 -8.00
CA LEU A 146 5.38 4.25 -8.34
C LEU A 146 4.38 3.67 -7.33
N SER A 147 4.81 3.04 -6.23
CA SER A 147 3.85 2.33 -5.38
C SER A 147 4.24 2.18 -3.89
N THR A 148 4.51 3.29 -3.19
CA THR A 148 4.73 3.27 -1.71
C THR A 148 3.70 2.42 -0.92
N PRO A 149 2.39 2.42 -1.25
CA PRO A 149 1.44 1.52 -0.60
C PRO A 149 1.62 0.04 -0.96
N ALA A 150 2.03 -0.30 -2.18
CA ALA A 150 2.29 -1.69 -2.57
C ALA A 150 3.54 -2.22 -1.86
N TRP A 151 4.62 -1.43 -1.80
CA TRP A 151 5.84 -1.79 -1.06
C TRP A 151 5.61 -2.00 0.44
N GLN A 152 4.65 -1.28 1.05
CA GLN A 152 4.28 -1.52 2.45
C GLN A 152 3.60 -2.87 2.67
N GLN A 153 2.82 -3.31 1.69
CA GLN A 153 2.15 -4.60 1.74
C GLN A 153 3.10 -5.73 1.37
N LEU A 154 4.00 -5.50 0.43
CA LEU A 154 5.10 -6.43 0.11
C LEU A 154 6.01 -6.65 1.30
N ALA A 155 6.41 -5.59 2.01
CA ALA A 155 7.22 -5.73 3.22
C ALA A 155 6.51 -6.58 4.28
N ARG A 156 5.18 -6.40 4.43
CA ARG A 156 4.38 -7.22 5.36
C ARG A 156 4.31 -8.69 4.91
N TRP A 157 3.96 -8.94 3.65
CA TRP A 157 3.91 -10.28 3.08
C TRP A 157 5.27 -10.98 3.23
N ALA A 158 6.36 -10.31 2.85
CA ALA A 158 7.72 -10.84 2.95
C ALA A 158 8.10 -11.14 4.42
N TYR A 159 7.70 -10.27 5.36
CA TYR A 159 7.89 -10.50 6.78
C TYR A 159 7.14 -11.75 7.28
N GLU A 160 5.86 -11.90 6.91
CA GLU A 160 5.03 -13.06 7.28
C GLU A 160 5.55 -14.38 6.70
N HIS A 161 6.19 -14.34 5.51
CA HIS A 161 6.72 -15.51 4.81
C HIS A 161 8.22 -15.76 5.06
N ASN A 162 8.88 -14.94 5.90
CA ASN A 162 10.33 -14.94 6.11
C ASN A 162 11.15 -14.80 4.80
N ASP A 163 10.64 -14.04 3.83
CA ASP A 163 11.33 -13.76 2.56
C ASP A 163 12.24 -12.53 2.69
N MET A 164 13.50 -12.76 3.09
CA MET A 164 14.44 -11.68 3.35
C MET A 164 14.77 -10.86 2.10
N GLU A 165 14.83 -11.49 0.92
CA GLU A 165 15.24 -10.82 -0.32
C GLU A 165 14.22 -9.76 -0.75
N ILE A 166 12.92 -10.09 -0.70
CA ILE A 166 11.86 -9.13 -1.00
C ILE A 166 11.80 -8.04 0.07
N LEU A 167 12.03 -8.39 1.34
CA LEU A 167 12.02 -7.42 2.43
C LEU A 167 13.19 -6.43 2.34
N GLU A 168 14.39 -6.89 1.98
CA GLU A 168 15.56 -6.04 1.69
C GLU A 168 15.26 -5.08 0.55
N ARG A 169 14.72 -5.59 -0.56
CA ARG A 169 14.35 -4.73 -1.69
C ARG A 169 13.31 -3.68 -1.29
N ALA A 170 12.28 -4.06 -0.54
CA ALA A 170 11.30 -3.10 -0.03
C ALA A 170 11.97 -2.05 0.88
N TYR A 171 12.85 -2.48 1.77
CA TYR A 171 13.61 -1.61 2.67
C TYR A 171 14.49 -0.60 1.89
N GLU A 172 15.22 -1.04 0.87
CA GLU A 172 16.04 -0.18 0.00
C GLU A 172 15.20 0.88 -0.70
N VAL A 173 14.05 0.49 -1.28
CA VAL A 173 13.10 1.44 -1.87
C VAL A 173 12.69 2.51 -0.85
N PHE A 174 12.45 2.14 0.41
CA PHE A 174 12.12 3.11 1.45
C PHE A 174 13.27 3.99 1.93
N LEU A 175 14.54 3.61 1.69
CA LEU A 175 15.71 4.45 1.94
C LEU A 175 15.90 5.51 0.84
N GLU A 176 15.60 5.15 -0.41
CA GLU A 176 15.84 6.01 -1.58
C GLU A 176 14.73 7.04 -1.81
N LEU A 177 13.53 6.83 -1.23
CA LEU A 177 12.43 7.78 -1.36
C LEU A 177 12.78 9.13 -0.69
N PRO A 178 12.88 10.24 -1.45
CA PRO A 178 13.29 11.53 -0.90
C PRO A 178 12.31 12.04 0.15
N GLY A 179 12.88 12.71 1.16
CA GLY A 179 12.24 13.10 2.42
C GLY A 179 10.82 13.67 2.35
N ASN A 180 10.08 13.46 3.44
CA ASN A 180 8.74 13.95 3.75
C ASN A 180 7.54 13.36 2.99
N THR A 181 7.71 12.44 2.02
CA THR A 181 6.56 11.79 1.37
C THR A 181 6.02 10.58 2.13
N MET A 182 6.83 9.96 3.02
CA MET A 182 6.40 8.84 3.85
C MET A 182 6.27 9.24 5.32
N ALA A 183 5.13 8.90 5.93
CA ALA A 183 4.94 9.07 7.36
C ALA A 183 5.99 8.25 8.14
N GLN A 184 6.63 8.86 9.13
CA GLN A 184 7.69 8.25 9.95
C GLN A 184 7.34 6.85 10.47
N ALA A 185 6.08 6.62 10.83
CA ALA A 185 5.59 5.32 11.29
C ALA A 185 5.73 4.21 10.24
N LYS A 186 5.50 4.52 8.96
CA LYS A 186 5.59 3.55 7.86
C LYS A 186 7.03 3.14 7.60
N TRP A 187 7.96 4.09 7.66
CA TRP A 187 9.40 3.79 7.58
C TRP A 187 9.87 2.92 8.74
N GLN A 188 9.52 3.31 9.98
CA GLN A 188 9.93 2.54 11.16
C GLN A 188 9.34 1.14 11.19
N ARG A 189 8.12 0.96 10.66
CA ARG A 189 7.50 -0.36 10.50
C ARG A 189 8.37 -1.28 9.64
N VAL A 190 8.74 -0.85 8.43
CA VAL A 190 9.53 -1.68 7.50
C VAL A 190 10.96 -1.88 8.01
N SER A 191 11.57 -0.84 8.58
CA SER A 191 12.88 -0.93 9.23
C SER A 191 12.88 -1.97 10.36
N LEU A 192 11.84 -1.97 11.21
CA LEU A 192 11.71 -2.95 12.28
C LEU A 192 11.47 -4.37 11.74
N MET A 193 10.61 -4.55 10.72
CA MET A 193 10.41 -5.85 10.06
C MET A 193 11.74 -6.42 9.57
N HIS A 194 12.51 -5.61 8.83
CA HIS A 194 13.82 -6.00 8.32
C HIS A 194 14.78 -6.37 9.47
N GLY A 195 14.90 -5.52 10.49
CA GLY A 195 15.79 -5.76 11.63
C GLY A 195 15.40 -7.00 12.44
N LEU A 196 14.11 -7.30 12.57
CA LEU A 196 13.64 -8.48 13.28
C LEU A 196 13.96 -9.78 12.50
N LEU A 197 13.83 -9.79 11.18
CA LEU A 197 14.18 -10.99 10.40
C LEU A 197 15.69 -11.17 10.21
N SER A 198 16.45 -10.08 10.01
CA SER A 198 17.91 -10.15 9.88
C SER A 198 18.62 -10.39 11.21
N GLY A 199 17.91 -10.25 12.34
CA GLY A 199 18.49 -10.33 13.69
C GLY A 199 19.26 -9.07 14.11
N SER A 200 19.16 -7.97 13.37
CA SER A 200 19.84 -6.70 13.69
C SER A 200 19.02 -5.75 14.57
N ALA A 201 17.74 -6.06 14.84
CA ALA A 201 16.87 -5.23 15.66
C ALA A 201 17.33 -5.18 17.12
N THR A 202 17.20 -4.00 17.72
CA THR A 202 17.46 -3.75 19.14
C THR A 202 16.16 -3.42 19.89
N ALA A 203 16.19 -3.54 21.22
CA ALA A 203 15.07 -3.08 22.05
C ALA A 203 14.76 -1.59 21.86
N ALA A 204 15.76 -0.77 21.48
CA ALA A 204 15.57 0.65 21.17
C ALA A 204 14.72 0.85 19.91
N ASP A 205 14.94 0.05 18.87
CA ASP A 205 14.16 0.11 17.62
C ASP A 205 12.68 -0.23 17.88
N VAL A 206 12.44 -1.27 18.70
CA VAL A 206 11.09 -1.67 19.11
C VAL A 206 10.39 -0.55 19.89
N ARG A 207 11.10 0.10 20.83
CA ARG A 207 10.58 1.26 21.58
C ARG A 207 10.25 2.43 20.66
N SER A 208 11.14 2.74 19.72
CA SER A 208 10.93 3.83 18.76
C SER A 208 9.67 3.60 17.95
N TYR A 209 9.47 2.39 17.40
CA TYR A 209 8.27 2.10 16.62
C TYR A 209 7.00 2.14 17.48
N LEU A 210 7.01 1.50 18.66
CA LEU A 210 5.88 1.50 19.58
C LEU A 210 5.46 2.94 20.00
N ALA A 211 6.42 3.88 20.07
CA ALA A 211 6.13 5.27 20.41
C ALA A 211 5.27 5.99 19.35
N LEU A 212 5.30 5.53 18.09
CA LEU A 212 4.56 6.11 16.98
C LEU A 212 3.14 5.55 16.85
N LEU A 213 2.84 4.43 17.53
CA LEU A 213 1.53 3.79 17.45
C LEU A 213 0.52 4.52 18.34
N HIS A 214 -0.55 5.00 17.71
CA HIS A 214 -1.57 5.81 18.38
C HIS A 214 -3.00 5.38 18.02
N LEU A 215 -3.17 4.43 17.10
CA LEU A 215 -4.47 3.88 16.72
C LEU A 215 -4.62 2.43 17.16
N ARG A 216 -5.85 2.02 17.49
CA ARG A 216 -6.16 0.66 17.96
C ARG A 216 -5.77 -0.44 16.96
N PRO A 217 -6.02 -0.27 15.65
CA PRO A 217 -5.59 -1.26 14.66
C PRO A 217 -4.08 -1.46 14.63
N GLN A 218 -3.30 -0.37 14.78
CA GLN A 218 -1.83 -0.40 14.78
C GLN A 218 -1.28 -1.16 15.99
N LEU A 219 -1.84 -0.93 17.18
CA LEU A 219 -1.42 -1.65 18.39
C LEU A 219 -1.77 -3.13 18.32
N ARG A 220 -2.94 -3.47 17.77
CA ARG A 220 -3.34 -4.87 17.54
C ARG A 220 -2.41 -5.56 16.55
N GLU A 221 -2.07 -4.90 15.45
CA GLU A 221 -1.09 -5.39 14.47
C GLU A 221 0.27 -5.62 15.14
N PHE A 222 0.79 -4.63 15.88
CA PHE A 222 2.04 -4.78 16.62
C PHE A 222 2.03 -5.95 17.59
N ARG A 223 0.92 -6.15 18.32
CA ARG A 223 0.74 -7.25 19.27
C ARG A 223 0.75 -8.61 18.59
N ASN A 224 0.20 -8.71 17.38
CA ASN A 224 0.01 -9.97 16.70
C ASN A 224 1.21 -10.35 15.80
N GLU A 225 1.83 -9.36 15.14
CA GLU A 225 2.85 -9.58 14.11
C GLU A 225 4.27 -9.37 14.64
N PHE A 226 4.49 -8.34 15.48
CA PHE A 226 5.83 -7.94 15.93
C PHE A 226 6.18 -8.52 17.30
N TRP A 227 5.24 -8.44 18.25
CA TRP A 227 5.48 -8.83 19.64
C TRP A 227 5.97 -10.28 19.82
N PRO A 228 5.41 -11.29 19.12
CA PRO A 228 5.92 -12.66 19.23
C PRO A 228 7.38 -12.77 18.79
N LYS A 229 7.77 -12.07 17.72
CA LYS A 229 9.15 -12.08 17.22
C LYS A 229 10.09 -11.33 18.17
N CYS A 230 9.65 -10.22 18.76
CA CYS A 230 10.41 -9.52 19.79
C CYS A 230 10.68 -10.40 21.02
N LEU A 231 9.70 -11.23 21.42
CA LEU A 231 9.86 -12.20 22.52
C LEU A 231 10.87 -13.29 22.14
N GLU A 232 10.76 -13.86 20.94
CA GLU A 232 11.68 -14.88 20.41
C GLU A 232 13.13 -14.39 20.45
N LEU A 233 13.37 -13.14 20.06
CA LEU A 233 14.69 -12.52 19.99
C LEU A 233 15.18 -11.93 21.34
N GLY A 234 14.38 -12.03 22.40
CA GLY A 234 14.75 -11.47 23.72
C GLY A 234 14.84 -9.95 23.75
N LEU A 235 14.08 -9.26 22.90
CA LEU A 235 14.07 -7.79 22.80
C LEU A 235 13.08 -7.12 23.77
N VAL A 236 12.26 -7.92 24.47
CA VAL A 236 11.23 -7.44 25.40
C VAL A 236 11.81 -7.31 26.80
N ASP A 237 11.70 -6.10 27.36
CA ASP A 237 11.98 -5.82 28.78
C ASP A 237 10.74 -5.25 29.48
N ALA A 238 10.80 -5.19 30.82
CA ALA A 238 9.70 -4.69 31.65
C ALA A 238 9.27 -3.25 31.30
N GLY A 239 10.19 -2.42 30.80
CA GLY A 239 9.87 -1.06 30.36
C GLY A 239 9.09 -1.04 29.05
N LEU A 240 9.41 -1.95 28.12
CA LEU A 240 8.69 -2.12 26.87
C LEU A 240 7.27 -2.67 27.11
N GLU A 241 7.13 -3.66 27.99
CA GLU A 241 5.82 -4.18 28.41
C GLU A 241 4.94 -3.07 29.01
N THR A 242 5.50 -2.30 29.93
CA THR A 242 4.81 -1.16 30.55
C THR A 242 4.34 -0.16 29.49
N MET A 243 5.20 0.16 28.52
CA MET A 243 4.87 1.08 27.43
C MET A 243 3.73 0.54 26.55
N LEU A 244 3.73 -0.75 26.22
CA LEU A 244 2.68 -1.36 25.42
C LEU A 244 1.32 -1.27 26.13
N VAL A 245 1.27 -1.63 27.42
CA VAL A 245 0.05 -1.54 28.23
C VAL A 245 -0.45 -0.09 28.34
N GLN A 246 0.44 0.87 28.54
CA GLN A 246 0.08 2.29 28.57
C GLN A 246 -0.53 2.75 27.24
N ARG A 247 0.04 2.32 26.11
CA ARG A 247 -0.49 2.63 24.77
C ARG A 247 -1.85 2.00 24.54
N GLU A 248 -2.01 0.72 24.84
CA GLU A 248 -3.29 0.01 24.74
C GLU A 248 -4.37 0.68 25.60
N THR A 249 -4.03 1.09 26.82
CA THR A 249 -4.96 1.80 27.72
C THR A 249 -5.35 3.17 27.18
N ALA A 250 -4.39 3.96 26.70
CA ALA A 250 -4.64 5.31 26.17
C ALA A 250 -5.55 5.28 24.94
N VAL A 251 -5.43 4.24 24.11
CA VAL A 251 -6.23 4.10 22.89
C VAL A 251 -7.61 3.51 23.14
N ASN A 252 -7.81 2.75 24.22
CA ASN A 252 -9.13 2.21 24.61
C ASN A 252 -9.96 3.19 25.47
N GLY A 253 -9.32 4.22 26.04
CA GLY A 253 -9.98 5.24 26.87
C GLY A 253 -10.51 6.46 26.11
N ASN A 254 -10.22 6.55 24.81
CA ASN A 254 -10.76 7.54 23.86
C ASN A 254 -11.81 6.89 22.95
#